data_AF-A0A938SJB6-F1
#
_entry.id   AF-A0A938SJB6-F1
#
_cell.length_a   1.000
_cell.length_b   1.000
_cell.length_c   1.000
_cell.angle_alpha   90.00
_cell.angle_beta   90.00
_cell.angle_gamma   90.00
#
_symmetry.space_group_name_H-M   'P 1'
#
loop_
_entity.id
_entity.type
_entity.pdbx_description
1 polymer ?
#
loop_
_entity_poly.entity_id
_entity_poly.type
_entity_poly.pdbx_seq_one_letter_code
_entity_poly.pdbx_strand_id
1 'polypeptide(L)'
;MTTLLAAPKPTTSFIDEAEIEHVLDASTVRDAARVREVLAKAEELGGLELADIPPLMAISDPALLAELFATARKVKEAIYGRRLVIFAPLYISNLCGNECLYCAFRARNKAVNRRALTQGEIAREVRILVR
;
A
#
# COMPACT_ATOMS: atom_id res chain seq x y z
N MET A 1 -18.90 -24.95 -32.17
CA MET A 1 -17.62 -24.22 -32.04
C MET A 1 -17.25 -24.19 -30.57
N THR A 2 -16.71 -25.31 -30.10
CA THR A 2 -16.27 -25.50 -28.71
C THR A 2 -15.00 -24.69 -28.52
N THR A 3 -15.11 -23.55 -27.86
CA THR A 3 -13.96 -22.71 -27.51
C THR A 3 -13.07 -23.53 -26.58
N LEU A 4 -11.89 -23.93 -27.08
CA LEU A 4 -10.79 -24.42 -26.25
C LEU A 4 -10.54 -23.36 -25.17
N LEU A 5 -10.92 -23.66 -23.92
CA LEU A 5 -10.31 -23.02 -22.76
C LEU A 5 -8.85 -23.45 -22.80
N ALA A 6 -7.97 -22.53 -23.17
CA ALA A 6 -6.54 -22.74 -23.08
C ALA A 6 -6.20 -23.19 -21.66
N ALA A 7 -5.44 -24.28 -21.53
CA ALA A 7 -4.94 -24.74 -20.24
C ALA A 7 -4.25 -23.57 -19.50
N PRO A 8 -4.44 -23.42 -18.18
CA PRO A 8 -3.79 -22.37 -17.42
C PRO A 8 -2.28 -22.49 -17.61
N LYS A 9 -1.64 -21.39 -18.06
CA LYS A 9 -0.18 -21.29 -18.07
C LYS A 9 0.30 -21.50 -16.63
N PRO A 10 1.29 -22.37 -16.37
CA PRO A 10 1.89 -22.47 -15.06
C PRO A 10 2.57 -21.14 -14.77
N THR A 11 1.97 -20.34 -13.89
CA THR A 11 2.53 -19.10 -13.38
C THR A 11 3.30 -19.44 -12.12
N THR A 12 4.62 -19.65 -12.22
CA THR A 12 5.48 -19.44 -11.06
C THR A 12 5.42 -17.95 -10.75
N SER A 13 4.46 -17.56 -9.91
CA SER A 13 4.32 -16.21 -9.41
C SER A 13 5.43 -15.94 -8.40
N PHE A 14 6.00 -14.73 -8.41
CA PHE A 14 6.90 -14.30 -7.32
C PHE A 14 6.14 -14.07 -6.01
N ILE A 15 4.80 -14.10 -6.05
CA ILE A 15 3.92 -14.09 -4.88
C ILE A 15 3.65 -15.54 -4.51
N ASP A 16 4.29 -16.01 -3.45
CA ASP A 16 4.06 -17.32 -2.85
C ASP A 16 3.03 -17.17 -1.72
N GLU A 17 1.82 -17.69 -1.95
CA GLU A 17 0.72 -17.61 -0.98
C GLU A 17 1.01 -18.43 0.28
N ALA A 18 1.65 -19.60 0.15
CA ALA A 18 1.98 -20.45 1.29
C ALA A 18 3.06 -19.80 2.16
N GLU A 19 4.05 -19.13 1.54
CA GLU A 19 5.05 -18.35 2.29
C GLU A 19 4.39 -17.19 3.05
N ILE A 20 3.45 -16.47 2.41
CA ILE A 20 2.71 -15.38 3.06
C ILE A 20 1.89 -15.91 4.24
N GLU A 21 1.16 -17.01 4.08
CA GLU A 21 0.37 -17.63 5.15
C GLU A 21 1.28 -18.03 6.33
N HIS A 22 2.42 -18.67 6.06
CA HIS A 22 3.38 -19.02 7.11
C HIS A 22 3.89 -17.80 7.89
N VAL A 23 4.18 -16.69 7.20
CA VAL A 23 4.64 -15.43 7.81
C VAL A 23 3.53 -14.80 8.65
N LEU A 24 2.28 -14.83 8.17
CA LEU A 24 1.12 -14.33 8.92
C LEU A 24 0.85 -15.17 10.17
N ASP A 25 0.94 -16.50 10.08
CA ASP A 25 0.74 -17.38 11.24
C ASP A 25 1.80 -17.14 12.32
N ALA A 26 3.05 -16.89 11.92
CA ALA A 26 4.13 -16.53 12.83
C ALA A 26 3.89 -15.18 13.55
N SER A 27 3.03 -14.29 13.03
CA SER A 27 2.72 -13.00 13.64
C SER A 27 1.83 -13.10 14.90
N THR A 28 1.39 -14.30 15.25
CA THR A 28 0.65 -14.55 16.50
C THR A 28 1.57 -14.61 17.73
N VAL A 29 2.88 -14.84 17.52
CA VAL A 29 3.87 -14.96 18.60
C VAL A 29 4.32 -13.58 19.06
N ARG A 30 4.09 -13.28 20.34
CA ARG A 30 4.50 -12.02 20.94
C ARG A 30 5.90 -12.14 21.54
N ASP A 31 6.86 -11.47 20.93
CA ASP A 31 8.24 -11.44 21.40
C ASP A 31 8.80 -10.02 21.35
N ALA A 32 8.85 -9.38 22.52
CA ALA A 32 9.34 -8.02 22.68
C ALA A 32 10.85 -7.89 22.37
N ALA A 33 11.64 -8.94 22.59
CA ALA A 33 13.07 -8.92 22.29
C ALA A 33 13.25 -8.95 20.77
N ARG A 34 12.55 -9.86 20.08
CA ARG A 34 12.58 -9.95 18.62
C ARG A 34 12.08 -8.67 17.94
N VAL A 35 11.03 -8.03 18.48
CA VAL A 35 10.59 -6.70 18.01
C VAL A 35 11.74 -5.70 18.06
N ARG A 36 12.44 -5.59 19.20
CA ARG A 36 13.55 -4.64 19.36
C ARG A 36 14.75 -4.95 18.47
N GLU A 37 15.04 -6.21 18.22
CA GLU A 37 16.05 -6.61 17.23
C GLU A 37 15.69 -6.10 15.83
N VAL A 38 14.43 -6.27 15.42
CA VAL A 38 13.95 -5.78 14.11
C VAL A 38 13.97 -4.25 14.05
N LEU A 39 13.59 -3.57 15.13
CA LEU A 39 13.67 -2.11 15.20
C LEU A 39 15.13 -1.61 15.07
N ALA A 40 16.07 -2.27 15.75
CA ALA A 40 17.49 -1.96 15.63
C ALA A 40 18.00 -2.16 14.19
N LYS A 41 17.64 -3.28 13.55
CA LYS A 41 17.93 -3.55 12.13
C LYS A 41 17.34 -2.46 11.21
N ALA A 42 16.13 -1.99 11.48
CA ALA A 42 15.49 -0.95 10.69
C ALA A 42 16.26 0.40 10.77
N GLU A 43 16.88 0.71 11.92
CA GLU A 43 17.71 1.91 12.08
C GLU A 43 19.02 1.85 11.28
N GLU A 44 19.46 0.67 10.82
CA GLU A 44 20.63 0.51 9.94
C GLU A 44 20.37 0.95 8.49
N LEU A 45 19.11 1.24 8.14
CA LEU A 45 18.67 1.72 6.82
C LEU A 45 18.94 0.75 5.65
N GLY A 46 19.16 -0.53 5.94
CA GLY A 46 19.40 -1.60 4.94
C GLY A 46 18.12 -2.26 4.40
N GLY A 47 16.95 -1.93 4.94
CA GLY A 47 15.69 -2.61 4.64
C GLY A 47 15.38 -3.76 5.61
N LEU A 48 14.16 -4.27 5.52
CA LEU A 48 13.66 -5.42 6.30
C LEU A 48 13.30 -6.55 5.35
N GLU A 49 13.46 -7.78 5.82
CA GLU A 49 13.11 -8.99 5.08
C GLU A 49 11.75 -9.52 5.53
N LEU A 50 11.18 -10.47 4.77
CA LEU A 50 9.87 -11.04 5.07
C LEU A 50 9.79 -11.65 6.47
N ALA A 51 10.88 -12.27 6.94
CA ALA A 51 10.99 -12.85 8.29
C ALA A 51 11.04 -11.81 9.43
N ASP A 52 11.23 -10.53 9.12
CA ASP A 52 11.24 -9.44 10.11
C ASP A 52 9.83 -8.85 10.32
N ILE A 53 8.88 -9.15 9.43
CA ILE A 53 7.51 -8.62 9.46
C ILE A 53 6.66 -9.20 10.61
N PRO A 54 6.65 -10.53 10.88
CA PRO A 54 5.78 -11.11 11.89
C PRO A 54 5.91 -10.49 13.28
N PRO A 55 7.13 -10.26 13.82
CA PRO A 55 7.31 -9.59 15.10
C PRO A 55 6.64 -8.21 15.16
N LEU A 56 6.74 -7.42 14.09
CA LEU A 56 6.15 -6.07 14.02
C LEU A 56 4.62 -6.12 13.95
N MET A 57 4.06 -7.07 13.20
CA MET A 57 2.61 -7.28 13.12
C MET A 57 2.02 -7.79 14.44
N ALA A 58 2.81 -8.50 15.25
CA ALA A 58 2.41 -9.03 16.54
C ALA A 58 2.31 -7.97 17.67
N ILE A 59 2.73 -6.72 17.42
CA ILE A 59 2.75 -5.66 18.44
C ILE A 59 1.32 -5.31 18.87
N SER A 60 1.01 -5.49 20.15
CA SER A 60 -0.21 -4.97 20.80
C SER A 60 0.05 -4.17 22.07
N ASP A 61 1.28 -4.24 22.60
CA ASP A 61 1.70 -3.44 23.74
C ASP A 61 1.89 -1.97 23.32
N PRO A 62 1.21 -1.02 23.96
CA PRO A 62 1.38 0.41 23.70
C PRO A 62 2.84 0.89 23.82
N ALA A 63 3.64 0.30 24.71
CA ALA A 63 5.04 0.69 24.88
C ALA A 63 5.88 0.30 23.65
N LEU A 64 5.77 -0.95 23.19
CA LEU A 64 6.41 -1.41 21.95
C LEU A 64 5.91 -0.65 20.72
N LEU A 65 4.62 -0.29 20.68
CA LEU A 65 4.08 0.53 19.60
C LEU A 65 4.70 1.93 19.58
N ALA A 66 4.96 2.52 20.75
CA ALA A 66 5.68 3.78 20.86
C ALA A 66 7.14 3.66 20.39
N GLU A 67 7.83 2.55 20.72
CA GLU A 67 9.17 2.24 20.20
C GLU A 67 9.18 2.12 18.66
N LEU A 68 8.18 1.44 18.07
CA LEU A 68 8.01 1.36 16.61
C LEU A 68 7.85 2.75 15.99
N PHE A 69 6.97 3.59 16.53
CA PHE A 69 6.76 4.94 16.01
C PHE A 69 8.00 5.83 16.17
N ALA A 70 8.75 5.69 17.26
CA ALA A 70 10.01 6.40 17.46
C ALA A 70 11.06 5.97 16.42
N THR A 71 11.18 4.66 16.18
CA THR A 71 12.07 4.08 15.17
C THR A 71 11.70 4.56 13.76
N ALA A 72 10.42 4.49 13.39
CA ALA A 72 9.92 4.97 12.10
C ALA A 72 10.21 6.47 11.90
N ARG A 73 10.10 7.29 12.96
CA ARG A 73 10.47 8.71 12.91
C ARG A 73 11.97 8.89 12.64
N LYS A 74 12.85 8.19 13.35
CA LYS A 74 14.30 8.26 13.14
C LYS A 74 14.66 7.89 11.70
N VAL A 75 14.13 6.77 11.19
CA VAL A 75 14.36 6.33 9.80
C VAL A 75 13.86 7.38 8.81
N LYS A 76 12.65 7.91 9.01
CA LYS A 76 12.08 8.98 8.17
C LYS A 76 12.95 10.23 8.18
N GLU A 77 13.46 10.64 9.34
CA GLU A 77 14.29 11.83 9.47
C GLU A 77 15.69 11.63 8.90
N ALA A 78 16.28 10.44 9.06
CA ALA A 78 17.59 10.10 8.50
C ALA A 78 17.57 10.12 6.96
N ILE A 79 16.51 9.57 6.34
CA ILE A 79 16.40 9.49 4.88
C ILE A 79 15.84 10.79 4.28
N TYR A 80 14.74 11.31 4.82
CA TYR A 80 13.96 12.39 4.21
C TYR A 80 14.09 13.73 4.94
N GLY A 81 14.60 13.74 6.16
CA GLY A 81 14.63 14.92 7.02
C GLY A 81 13.23 15.39 7.40
N ARG A 82 13.08 16.70 7.58
CA ARG A 82 11.78 17.35 7.87
C ARG A 82 10.97 17.70 6.63
N ARG A 83 11.41 17.27 5.44
CA ARG A 83 10.73 17.58 4.17
C ARG A 83 9.39 16.87 4.08
N LEU A 84 8.41 17.56 3.53
CA LEU A 84 7.10 17.03 3.16
C LEU A 84 6.84 17.40 1.70
N VAL A 85 6.52 16.40 0.88
CA VAL A 85 6.13 16.62 -0.52
C VAL A 85 4.64 16.89 -0.56
N ILE A 86 4.25 17.96 -1.24
CA ILE A 86 2.84 18.35 -1.42
C ILE A 86 2.48 18.09 -2.89
N PHE A 87 1.33 17.45 -3.12
CA PHE A 87 0.76 17.25 -4.44
C PHE A 87 -0.76 17.37 -4.39
N ALA A 88 -1.38 17.70 -5.51
CA ALA A 88 -2.83 17.79 -5.65
C ALA A 88 -3.32 16.85 -6.76
N PRO A 89 -4.23 15.90 -6.47
CA PRO A 89 -4.77 15.00 -7.49
C PRO A 89 -5.75 15.73 -8.42
N LEU A 90 -5.63 15.48 -9.73
CA LEU A 90 -6.60 15.96 -10.73
C LEU A 90 -7.35 14.77 -11.34
N TYR A 91 -8.60 14.58 -10.93
CA TYR A 91 -9.48 13.58 -11.51
C TYR A 91 -10.06 14.07 -12.84
N ILE A 92 -9.50 13.60 -13.95
CA ILE A 92 -9.95 14.00 -15.29
C ILE A 92 -11.18 13.22 -15.80
N SER A 93 -11.48 12.06 -15.21
CA SER A 93 -12.61 11.21 -15.59
C SER A 93 -13.02 10.29 -14.44
N ASN A 94 -14.30 9.99 -14.35
CA ASN A 94 -14.84 8.95 -13.48
C ASN A 94 -15.55 7.81 -14.25
N LEU A 95 -15.28 7.72 -15.55
CA LEU A 95 -15.73 6.61 -16.39
C LEU A 95 -14.86 5.39 -16.10
N CYS A 96 -15.47 4.26 -15.76
CA CYS A 96 -14.77 3.01 -15.47
C CYS A 96 -15.63 1.83 -15.93
N GLY A 97 -14.99 0.82 -16.53
CA GLY A 97 -15.63 -0.43 -16.95
C GLY A 97 -15.61 -1.53 -15.89
N ASN A 98 -14.87 -1.33 -14.79
CA ASN A 98 -14.67 -2.33 -13.75
C ASN A 98 -15.79 -2.32 -12.70
N GLU A 99 -15.90 -3.41 -11.94
CA GLU A 99 -16.87 -3.62 -10.86
C GLU A 99 -16.20 -3.81 -9.49
N CYS A 100 -15.17 -3.00 -9.21
CA CYS A 100 -14.48 -3.05 -7.91
C CYS A 100 -15.45 -2.75 -6.77
N LEU A 101 -15.64 -3.70 -5.84
CA LEU A 101 -16.61 -3.59 -4.74
C LEU A 101 -16.34 -2.39 -3.81
N TYR A 102 -15.07 -1.98 -3.71
CA TYR A 102 -14.62 -0.85 -2.89
C TYR A 102 -14.67 0.51 -3.60
N CYS A 103 -14.99 0.57 -4.89
CA CYS A 103 -14.83 1.80 -5.69
C CYS A 103 -16.17 2.44 -6.04
N ALA A 104 -16.34 3.73 -5.74
CA ALA A 104 -17.52 4.50 -6.13
C ALA A 104 -17.69 4.63 -7.64
N PHE A 105 -16.60 4.57 -8.42
CA PHE A 105 -16.63 4.68 -9.88
C PHE A 105 -16.97 3.38 -10.61
N ARG A 106 -17.21 2.27 -9.90
CA ARG A 106 -17.66 1.00 -10.51
C ARG A 106 -18.81 1.19 -11.49
N ALA A 107 -18.81 0.50 -12.62
CA ALA A 107 -19.65 0.80 -13.79
C ALA A 107 -21.18 0.79 -13.51
N ARG A 108 -21.63 -0.09 -12.60
CA ARG A 108 -23.03 -0.27 -12.21
C ARG A 108 -23.52 0.77 -11.20
N ASN A 109 -22.63 1.54 -10.57
CA ASN A 109 -23.08 2.64 -9.70
C ASN A 109 -23.69 3.76 -10.56
N LYS A 110 -25.03 3.86 -10.58
CA LYS A 110 -25.77 4.89 -11.33
C LYS A 110 -26.09 6.13 -10.51
N ALA A 111 -25.78 6.14 -9.21
CA ALA A 111 -25.98 7.30 -8.34
C ALA A 111 -24.95 8.42 -8.59
N VAL A 112 -23.83 8.12 -9.27
CA VAL A 112 -22.78 9.09 -9.59
C VAL A 112 -22.97 9.66 -11.00
N ASN A 113 -22.84 10.99 -11.13
CA ASN A 113 -22.84 11.65 -12.44
C ASN A 113 -21.54 11.30 -13.19
N ARG A 114 -21.67 10.75 -14.40
CA ARG A 114 -20.57 10.28 -15.22
C ARG A 114 -20.03 11.40 -16.10
N ARG A 115 -18.73 11.67 -15.99
CA ARG A 115 -18.08 12.77 -16.70
C ARG A 115 -16.63 12.45 -17.00
N ALA A 116 -16.21 12.92 -18.18
CA ALA A 116 -14.81 13.09 -18.53
C ALA A 116 -14.61 14.57 -18.89
N LEU A 117 -13.52 15.16 -18.41
CA LEU A 117 -13.14 16.52 -18.73
C LEU A 117 -12.62 16.61 -20.17
N THR A 118 -13.00 17.66 -20.87
CA THR A 118 -12.39 18.08 -22.13
C THR A 118 -10.99 18.66 -21.88
N GLN A 119 -10.16 18.72 -22.93
CA GLN A 119 -8.83 19.33 -22.84
C GLN A 119 -8.88 20.79 -22.36
N GLY A 120 -9.90 21.55 -22.76
CA GLY A 120 -10.12 22.91 -22.28
C GLY A 120 -10.45 22.98 -20.78
N GLU A 121 -11.20 22.01 -20.25
CA GLU A 121 -11.48 21.90 -18.81
C GLU A 121 -10.24 21.48 -18.03
N ILE A 122 -9.50 20.47 -18.50
CA ILE A 122 -8.24 20.03 -17.89
C ILE A 122 -7.26 21.22 -17.79
N ALA A 123 -7.11 21.99 -18.86
CA ALA A 123 -6.24 23.17 -18.85
C ALA A 123 -6.72 24.24 -17.86
N ARG A 124 -8.03 24.37 -17.62
CA ARG A 124 -8.57 25.27 -16.59
C ARG A 124 -8.28 24.76 -15.19
N GLU A 125 -8.52 23.49 -14.91
CA GLU A 125 -8.24 22.87 -13.60
C GLU A 125 -6.75 22.94 -13.25
N VAL A 126 -5.87 22.63 -14.21
CA VAL A 126 -4.41 22.76 -14.02
C VAL A 126 -4.03 24.20 -13.68
N ARG A 127 -4.62 25.20 -14.35
CA ARG A 127 -4.39 26.62 -14.04
C ARG A 127 -4.87 27.00 -12.64
N ILE A 128 -5.85 26.31 -12.07
CA ILE A 128 -6.29 26.52 -10.69
C ILE A 128 -5.29 25.90 -9.70
N LEU A 129 -4.75 24.72 -10.02
CA LEU A 129 -3.83 23.99 -9.14
C LEU A 129 -2.42 24.60 -9.04
N VAL A 130 -1.94 25.27 -10.10
CA VAL A 130 -0.58 25.84 -10.16
C VAL A 130 -0.52 27.34 -9.84
N ARG A 131 -1.65 27.95 -9.50
CA ARG A 131 -1.72 29.35 -9.06
C ARG A 131 -1.41 29.48 -7.58
#